data_AF-T0HVB4-F1
#
_entry.id   AF-T0HVB4-F1
#
_cell.length_a   1.000
_cell.length_b   1.000
_cell.length_c   1.000
_cell.angle_alpha   90.00
_cell.angle_beta   90.00
_cell.angle_gamma   90.00
#
_symmetry.space_group_name_H-M   'P 1'
#
loop_
_entity.id
_entity.type
_entity.pdbx_description
1 polymer ?
#
loop_
_entity_poly.entity_id
_entity_poly.type
_entity_poly.pdbx_seq_one_letter_code
_entity_poly.pdbx_strand_id
1 'polypeptide(L)' 'MTQRMICLPGHIVDHMRANCPGRTDEKLQESFGISYNTWRRIDAGLPIRVNLAERIVQRVNSRYHPEAHKCENERKLG' A
#
# COMPACT_ATOMS: atom_id res chain seq x y z
N MET A 1 9.37 -12.64 19.48
CA MET A 1 9.17 -11.22 19.12
C MET A 1 7.68 -10.97 18.92
N THR A 2 7.01 -10.33 19.87
CA THR A 2 5.56 -10.11 19.84
C THR A 2 5.24 -9.03 18.80
N GLN A 3 4.75 -9.44 17.63
CA GLN A 3 4.46 -8.50 16.55
C GLN A 3 3.16 -7.73 16.88
N ARG A 4 3.28 -6.43 17.17
CA ARG A 4 2.14 -5.57 17.47
C ARG A 4 1.19 -5.52 16.26
N MET A 5 -0.10 -5.63 16.53
CA MET A 5 -1.16 -5.62 15.52
C MET A 5 -1.90 -4.28 15.62
N ILE A 6 -2.04 -3.56 14.50
CA ILE A 6 -2.72 -2.26 14.43
C ILE A 6 -3.66 -2.20 13.23
N CYS A 7 -4.71 -1.39 13.33
CA CYS A 7 -5.56 -1.07 12.19
C CYS A 7 -4.95 0.11 11.40
N LEU A 8 -5.15 0.12 10.09
CA LEU A 8 -4.75 1.26 9.27
C LEU A 8 -5.68 2.46 9.51
N PRO A 9 -5.17 3.70 9.43
CA PRO A 9 -6.01 4.89 9.44
C PRO A 9 -7.03 4.86 8.30
N GLY A 10 -8.26 5.33 8.54
CA GLY A 10 -9.34 5.29 7.55
C GLY A 10 -8.98 5.94 6.21
N HIS A 11 -8.34 7.12 6.23
CA HIS A 11 -7.93 7.83 5.01
C HIS A 11 -6.95 7.04 4.13
N ILE A 12 -6.10 6.18 4.73
CA ILE A 12 -5.19 5.31 3.99
C ILE A 12 -5.99 4.20 3.30
N VAL A 13 -6.94 3.60 4.02
CA VAL A 13 -7.82 2.56 3.46
C VAL A 13 -8.65 3.12 2.30
N ASP A 14 -9.20 4.32 2.46
CA ASP A 14 -9.99 4.98 1.42
C ASP A 14 -9.13 5.32 0.19
N HIS A 15 -7.89 5.79 0.39
CA HIS A 15 -6.95 5.98 -0.71
C HIS A 15 -6.64 4.67 -1.44
N MET A 16 -6.45 3.57 -0.71
CA MET A 16 -6.23 2.26 -1.30
C MET A 16 -7.44 1.77 -2.10
N ARG A 17 -8.67 1.99 -1.60
CA ARG A 17 -9.93 1.67 -2.31
C ARG A 17 -10.05 2.44 -3.61
N ALA A 18 -9.73 3.73 -3.60
CA ALA A 18 -9.85 4.60 -4.77
C ALA A 18 -8.81 4.29 -5.86
N ASN A 19 -7.60 3.86 -5.47
CA ASN A 19 -6.46 3.72 -6.39
C ASN A 19 -6.16 2.28 -6.83
N CYS A 20 -6.98 1.29 -6.43
CA CYS A 20 -6.81 -0.10 -6.86
C CYS A 20 -8.15 -0.77 -7.21
N PRO A 21 -8.72 -0.44 -8.39
CA PRO A 21 -9.97 -1.03 -8.84
C PRO A 21 -9.82 -2.52 -9.18
N GLY A 22 -8.64 -2.92 -9.68
CA GLY A 22 -8.28 -4.32 -9.90
C GLY A 22 -7.80 -4.96 -8.59
N ARG A 23 -8.71 -5.58 -7.84
CA ARG A 23 -8.40 -6.27 -6.58
C ARG A 23 -7.77 -7.65 -6.80
N THR A 24 -6.86 -7.78 -7.75
CA THR A 24 -6.09 -9.00 -7.97
C THR A 24 -4.80 -8.97 -7.15
N ASP A 25 -4.26 -10.14 -6.82
CA ASP A 25 -2.98 -10.26 -6.09
C ASP A 25 -1.87 -9.46 -6.78
N GLU A 26 -1.75 -9.59 -8.10
CA GLU A 26 -0.74 -8.88 -8.91
C GLU A 26 -0.85 -7.36 -8.78
N LYS A 27 -2.06 -6.81 -8.89
CA LYS A 27 -2.29 -5.36 -8.84
C LYS A 27 -2.11 -4.79 -7.44
N LEU A 28 -2.49 -5.55 -6.41
CA LEU A 28 -2.26 -5.18 -5.01
C LEU A 28 -0.77 -5.25 -4.64
N GLN A 29 -0.05 -6.25 -5.17
CA GLN A 29 1.39 -6.39 -5.00
C GLN A 29 2.14 -5.22 -5.67
N GLU A 30 1.77 -4.89 -6.92
CA GLU A 30 2.32 -3.77 -7.68
C GLU A 30 2.03 -2.41 -7.01
N SER A 31 0.81 -2.23 -6.49
CA SER A 31 0.37 -0.94 -5.94
C SER A 31 0.86 -0.73 -4.51
N PHE A 32 0.73 -1.74 -3.65
CA PHE A 32 0.90 -1.61 -2.20
C PHE A 32 1.88 -2.63 -1.61
N GLY A 33 2.36 -3.60 -2.38
CA GLY A 33 3.26 -4.65 -1.89
C GLY A 33 2.56 -5.62 -0.93
N ILE A 34 1.25 -5.86 -1.14
CA ILE A 34 0.44 -6.75 -0.32
C ILE A 34 -0.34 -7.75 -1.19
N SER A 35 -0.68 -8.90 -0.61
CA SER A 35 -1.61 -9.84 -1.22
C SER A 35 -3.07 -9.45 -0.98
N TYR A 36 -3.96 -10.04 -1.76
CA TYR A 36 -5.41 -9.95 -1.65
C TYR A 36 -5.92 -10.38 -0.28
N ASN A 37 -5.32 -11.41 0.33
CA ASN A 37 -5.69 -11.83 1.68
C ASN A 37 -5.42 -10.73 2.72
N THR A 38 -4.32 -9.99 2.56
CA THR A 38 -4.01 -8.84 3.42
C THR A 38 -4.98 -7.70 3.16
N TRP A 39 -5.26 -7.41 1.89
CA TRP A 39 -6.24 -6.41 1.49
C TRP A 39 -7.63 -6.69 2.08
N ARG A 40 -8.14 -7.91 1.96
CA ARG A 40 -9.41 -8.35 2.54
C ARG A 40 -9.49 -8.11 4.04
N ARG A 41 -8.38 -8.31 4.77
CA ARG A 41 -8.32 -8.02 6.21
C ARG A 41 -8.41 -6.51 6.48
N ILE A 42 -7.65 -5.72 5.75
CA ILE A 42 -7.65 -4.25 5.87
C ILE A 42 -9.04 -3.69 5.56
N ASP A 43 -9.67 -4.14 4.46
CA ASP A 43 -10.99 -3.70 4.02
C ASP A 43 -12.09 -4.07 5.02
N ALA A 44 -11.94 -5.21 5.71
CA ALA A 44 -12.80 -5.63 6.81
C ALA A 44 -12.48 -4.94 8.16
N GLY A 45 -11.53 -3.99 8.20
CA GLY A 45 -11.13 -3.29 9.41
C GLY A 45 -10.33 -4.12 10.41
N LEU A 46 -9.79 -5.28 9.98
CA LEU A 46 -9.01 -6.15 10.84
C LEU A 46 -7.58 -5.65 11.00
N PRO A 47 -6.98 -5.81 12.19
CA PRO A 47 -5.62 -5.35 12.43
C PRO A 47 -4.61 -6.20 11.65
N ILE A 48 -3.52 -5.56 11.27
CA ILE A 48 -2.35 -6.13 10.58
C ILE A 48 -1.08 -5.84 11.38
N ARG A 49 0.03 -6.48 11.02
CA ARG A 49 1.32 -6.28 11.68
C ARG A 49 1.79 -4.83 11.55
N VAL A 50 2.30 -4.23 12.62
CA VAL A 50 2.74 -2.82 12.66
C VAL A 50 3.73 -2.48 11.54
N ASN A 51 4.76 -3.31 11.33
CA ASN A 51 5.73 -3.10 10.25
C ASN A 51 5.06 -3.14 8.87
N LEU A 52 4.01 -3.94 8.68
CA LEU A 52 3.28 -3.99 7.42
C LEU A 52 2.46 -2.72 7.22
N ALA A 53 1.78 -2.24 8.27
CA ALA A 53 1.05 -0.99 8.25
C ALA A 53 1.96 0.21 7.95
N GLU A 54 3.12 0.30 8.59
CA GLU A 54 4.11 1.37 8.36
C GLU A 54 4.55 1.42 6.89
N ARG A 55 4.85 0.26 6.28
CA ARG A 55 5.22 0.20 4.85
C ARG A 55 4.08 0.64 3.93
N ILE A 56 2.84 0.26 4.24
CA ILE A 56 1.67 0.67 3.44
C ILE A 56 1.51 2.18 3.52
N VAL A 57 1.55 2.75 4.73
CA VAL A 57 1.44 4.19 4.96
C VAL A 57 2.54 4.94 4.22
N GLN A 58 3.80 4.50 4.33
CA GLN A 58 4.92 5.11 3.60
C GLN A 58 4.71 5.09 2.09
N ARG A 59 4.23 3.97 1.53
CA ARG A 59 4.03 3.81 0.08
C ARG A 59 2.84 4.62 -0.44
N VAL A 60 1.77 4.70 0.35
CA VAL A 60 0.62 5.56 0.04
C VAL A 60 1.03 7.02 0.08
N ASN A 61 1.75 7.44 1.13
CA ASN A 61 2.22 8.82 1.28
C ASN A 61 3.26 9.21 0.21
N SER A 62 4.16 8.31 -0.20
CA SER A 62 5.12 8.59 -1.27
C SER A 62 4.47 8.71 -2.65
N ARG A 63 3.32 8.04 -2.86
CA ARG A 63 2.47 8.21 -4.04
C ARG A 63 1.56 9.43 -3.94
N TYR A 64 1.33 9.95 -2.74
CA TYR A 64 0.59 11.18 -2.47
C TYR A 64 1.47 12.41 -2.74
N HIS A 65 1.99 12.53 -3.96
CA HIS A 65 2.55 13.78 -4.46
C HIS A 65 1.47 14.50 -5.28
N PRO A 66 0.81 15.54 -4.74
CA PRO A 66 -0.13 16.32 -5.55
C PRO A 66 0.57 17.07 -6.71
N GLU A 67 1.90 17.26 -6.70
CA GLU A 67 2.63 18.10 -7.67
C GLU A 67 4.09 17.62 -7.98
N ALA A 68 4.44 16.32 -8.01
CA ALA A 68 5.77 15.84 -8.48
C ALA A 68 5.74 14.32 -8.81
N HIS A 69 6.44 13.71 -9.75
CA HIS A 69 7.46 14.15 -10.69
C HIS A 69 7.59 13.00 -11.72
N LYS A 70 7.59 13.34 -13.01
CA LYS A 70 8.33 12.57 -14.01
C LYS A 70 9.81 12.65 -13.62
N CYS A 71 10.48 11.56 -13.27
CA CYS A 71 11.91 11.36 -13.51
C CYS A 71 12.37 10.02 -12.91
N GLU A 72 13.24 9.35 -13.66
CA GLU A 72 14.02 8.15 -13.32
C GLU A 72 13.24 6.82 -13.45
N ASN A 73 13.45 6.05 -14.52
CA ASN A 73 14.74 5.36 -14.67
C ASN A 73 15.12 5.05 -16.14
N GLU A 74 15.84 5.98 -16.79
CA GLU A 74 16.82 5.63 -17.82
C GLU A 74 18.08 5.10 -17.12
N ARG A 75 18.11 3.79 -16.80
CA ARG A 75 19.38 3.06 -16.60
C ARG A 75 19.21 1.60 -16.98
N LYS A 76 19.59 1.27 -18.22
CA LYS A 76 20.51 0.17 -18.61
C LYS A 76 20.46 -0.03 -20.14
N LEU A 77 21.17 0.84 -20.86
CA LEU A 77 21.80 0.54 -22.14
C LEU A 77 23.18 1.20 -22.07
N GLY A 78 24.21 0.35 -22.06
CA GLY A 78 25.60 0.68 -21.75
C GLY A 78 26.28 -0.55 -21.21
#